data_AF-A0A6P0XVH4-F1
#
_entry.id   AF-A0A6P0XVH4-F1
#
_cell.length_a   1.000
_cell.length_b   1.000
_cell.length_c   1.000
_cell.angle_alpha   90.00
_cell.angle_beta   90.00
_cell.angle_gamma   90.00
#
_symmetry.space_group_name_H-M   'P 1'
#
loop_
_entity.id
_entity.type
_entity.pdbx_description
1 polymer ?
#
loop_
_entity_poly.entity_id
_entity_poly.type
_entity_poly.pdbx_seq_one_letter_code
_entity_poly.pdbx_strand_id
1 'polypeptide(L)'
;SKQDGELSQKLQAGEYCYVFNARQMGKSSLRVRVMKELRSQGCQCIPIDMTRLCDFSIEKQSWYEGFFREIFYGCELDNSINYQQWIISHQHLTNFQRFAQFIEEILFVNFPHPQIMRWRPPEQPDPNILIVEATAKDINKYGIGSDLSDEILAEVIAKLESHKPTIIGLDFWREKPLPSESGYKKLLKILSNNQKIVAVCSASGDHNNKPGTKPPEGVPEERLGFTDVVVDHGQFHVIRRHLISMGKEEKDPCQTSYSLSARVAFNYLESQGIKIQSTASENVKKVGDVVFQELGEREGFYQNFDAGGFQVLLNYRNSDKIGKYISVSDVLSGNFDDFLVRNKIVLIGSTDPNASDKFYTPYSYVEAVSQKQISGVVLHAHKVSQIISAVLDGRPLIRFCGWWADWLLIFFCSGVGGMIGFYFRRVLLFVLFIGGNIIILYSVSLYCFTQGFVLPLVPSILAFVISGFGVFFVNI
;
A
#
# COMPACT_ATOMS: atom_id res chain seq x y z
N SER A 1 15.54 31.25 -3.60
CA SER A 1 15.30 32.57 -2.98
C SER A 1 14.18 32.43 -1.96
N LYS A 2 13.91 33.42 -1.11
CA LYS A 2 12.77 33.38 -0.16
C LYS A 2 11.41 33.17 -0.87
N GLN A 3 11.27 33.69 -2.10
CA GLN A 3 10.06 33.54 -2.93
C GLN A 3 9.92 32.16 -3.56
N ASP A 4 11.04 31.52 -3.95
CA ASP A 4 11.02 30.15 -4.52
C ASP A 4 10.52 29.15 -3.46
N GLY A 5 11.02 29.27 -2.22
CA GLY A 5 10.61 28.41 -1.09
C GLY A 5 9.16 28.65 -0.63
N GLU A 6 8.70 29.89 -0.62
CA GLU A 6 7.29 30.21 -0.30
C GLU A 6 6.32 29.65 -1.35
N LEU A 7 6.67 29.78 -2.64
CA LEU A 7 5.86 29.23 -3.73
C LEU A 7 5.83 27.70 -3.69
N SER A 8 6.98 27.08 -3.42
CA SER A 8 7.10 25.61 -3.24
C SER A 8 6.19 25.11 -2.10
N GLN A 9 6.23 25.77 -0.93
CA GLN A 9 5.38 25.42 0.22
C GLN A 9 3.88 25.58 -0.06
N LYS A 10 3.47 26.68 -0.70
CA LYS A 10 2.05 26.92 -1.04
C LYS A 10 1.55 25.90 -2.06
N LEU A 11 2.36 25.56 -3.06
CA LEU A 11 2.03 24.53 -4.04
C LEU A 11 1.93 23.13 -3.41
N GLN A 12 2.78 22.80 -2.43
CA GLN A 12 2.66 21.57 -1.64
C GLN A 12 1.39 21.51 -0.80
N ALA A 13 0.93 22.66 -0.29
CA ALA A 13 -0.34 22.76 0.45
C ALA A 13 -1.58 22.69 -0.45
N GLY A 14 -1.41 22.58 -1.77
CA GLY A 14 -2.51 22.53 -2.74
C GLY A 14 -3.11 23.90 -3.05
N GLU A 15 -2.44 25.00 -2.69
CA GLU A 15 -2.93 26.35 -2.96
C GLU A 15 -2.72 26.75 -4.42
N TYR A 16 -3.76 27.37 -5.00
CA TYR A 16 -3.67 27.95 -6.33
C TYR A 16 -2.82 29.24 -6.30
N CYS A 17 -1.64 29.20 -6.91
CA CYS A 17 -0.67 30.30 -6.87
C CYS A 17 -0.59 31.05 -8.22
N TYR A 18 -0.67 32.37 -8.17
CA TYR A 18 -0.49 33.22 -9.35
C TYR A 18 0.83 34.00 -9.27
N VAL A 19 1.66 33.92 -10.32
CA VAL A 19 2.93 34.66 -10.42
C VAL A 19 2.83 35.70 -11.55
N PHE A 20 2.42 36.93 -11.21
CA PHE A 20 2.43 38.06 -12.14
C PHE A 20 3.75 38.83 -12.05
N ASN A 21 4.39 39.09 -13.19
CA ASN A 21 5.55 40.01 -13.28
C ASN A 21 5.67 40.58 -14.71
N ALA A 22 6.52 41.57 -14.96
CA ALA A 22 6.80 42.10 -16.30
C ALA A 22 7.47 41.06 -17.23
N ARG A 23 7.34 41.19 -18.56
CA ARG A 23 7.95 40.27 -19.55
C ARG A 23 9.47 40.16 -19.31
N GLN A 24 10.04 38.96 -19.48
CA GLN A 24 11.48 38.63 -19.34
C GLN A 24 12.10 38.71 -17.92
N MET A 25 11.31 38.95 -16.86
CA MET A 25 11.81 39.00 -15.46
C MET A 25 11.95 37.62 -14.77
N GLY A 26 12.36 36.56 -15.49
CA GLY A 26 12.74 35.28 -14.87
C GLY A 26 11.61 34.33 -14.41
N LYS A 27 10.34 34.54 -14.79
CA LYS A 27 9.20 33.66 -14.44
C LYS A 27 9.38 32.21 -14.91
N SER A 28 9.85 32.00 -16.13
CA SER A 28 10.10 30.65 -16.67
C SER A 28 11.22 29.95 -15.91
N SER A 29 12.27 30.69 -15.52
CA SER A 29 13.36 30.17 -14.69
C SER A 29 12.90 29.86 -13.27
N LEU A 30 12.01 30.66 -12.69
CA LEU A 30 11.38 30.37 -11.39
C LEU A 30 10.54 29.09 -11.46
N ARG A 31 9.69 28.95 -12.48
CA ARG A 31 8.90 27.72 -12.72
C ARG A 31 9.81 26.50 -12.79
N VAL A 32 10.87 26.55 -13.58
CA VAL A 32 11.80 25.40 -13.75
C VAL A 32 12.48 25.06 -12.42
N ARG A 33 12.91 26.04 -11.63
CA ARG A 33 13.52 25.79 -10.31
C ARG A 33 12.54 25.18 -9.32
N VAL A 34 11.35 25.76 -9.20
CA VAL A 34 10.30 25.26 -8.29
C VAL A 34 9.80 23.89 -8.73
N MET A 35 9.62 23.64 -10.02
CA MET A 35 9.29 22.29 -10.52
C MET A 35 10.41 21.30 -10.25
N LYS A 36 11.68 21.69 -10.38
CA LYS A 36 12.81 20.82 -10.05
C LYS A 36 12.82 20.48 -8.56
N GLU A 37 12.52 21.46 -7.71
CA GLU A 37 12.37 21.30 -6.26
C GLU A 37 11.20 20.37 -5.91
N LEU A 38 10.00 20.64 -6.43
CA LEU A 38 8.80 19.82 -6.23
C LEU A 38 9.00 18.38 -6.76
N ARG A 39 9.63 18.21 -7.91
CA ARG A 39 10.00 16.88 -8.44
C ARG A 39 11.01 16.17 -7.54
N SER A 40 11.99 16.89 -6.99
CA SER A 40 12.92 16.32 -6.00
C SER A 40 12.23 15.92 -4.69
N GLN A 41 11.05 16.50 -4.42
CA GLN A 41 10.18 16.16 -3.29
C GLN A 41 9.13 15.10 -3.68
N GLY A 42 9.16 14.58 -4.91
CA GLY A 42 8.29 13.48 -5.35
C GLY A 42 6.95 13.90 -5.96
N CYS A 43 6.73 15.19 -6.22
CA CYS A 43 5.54 15.66 -6.92
C CYS A 43 5.69 15.51 -8.45
N GLN A 44 4.68 14.93 -9.11
CA GLN A 44 4.60 14.97 -10.57
C GLN A 44 4.23 16.39 -11.01
N CYS A 45 5.13 17.04 -11.76
CA CYS A 45 4.93 18.41 -12.22
C CYS A 45 4.85 18.44 -13.74
N ILE A 46 3.72 18.91 -14.28
CA ILE A 46 3.46 18.97 -15.72
C ILE A 46 3.40 20.44 -16.14
N PRO A 47 4.33 20.93 -16.98
CA PRO A 47 4.27 22.29 -17.46
C PRO A 47 3.29 22.37 -18.64
N ILE A 48 2.15 23.02 -18.44
CA ILE A 48 1.18 23.25 -19.52
C ILE A 48 1.46 24.62 -20.14
N ASP A 49 1.86 24.64 -21.41
CA ASP A 49 2.06 25.87 -22.17
C ASP A 49 0.78 26.24 -22.94
N MET A 50 0.01 27.15 -22.37
CA MET A 50 -1.22 27.66 -22.98
C MET A 50 -0.98 28.31 -24.35
N THR A 51 0.23 28.79 -24.65
CA THR A 51 0.56 29.41 -25.94
C THR A 51 0.60 28.39 -27.08
N ARG A 52 0.93 27.12 -26.78
CA ARG A 52 0.92 26.02 -27.75
C ARG A 52 -0.48 25.44 -27.96
N LEU A 53 -1.37 25.67 -26.99
CA LEU A 53 -2.76 25.24 -27.01
C LEU A 53 -3.69 26.29 -27.63
N CYS A 54 -3.36 27.58 -27.49
CA CYS A 54 -4.17 28.70 -27.97
C CYS A 54 -3.70 29.20 -29.35
N ASP A 55 -4.16 28.53 -30.41
CA ASP A 55 -4.35 29.20 -31.70
C ASP A 55 -5.84 29.52 -31.82
N PHE A 56 -6.18 30.81 -31.95
CA PHE A 56 -7.57 31.29 -31.93
C PHE A 56 -8.41 30.83 -33.14
N SER A 57 -7.80 30.05 -34.03
CA SER A 57 -8.41 29.43 -35.21
C SER A 57 -8.85 27.98 -34.99
N ILE A 58 -8.58 27.37 -33.83
CA ILE A 58 -8.80 25.95 -33.55
C ILE A 58 -10.21 25.70 -32.96
N GLU A 59 -10.90 24.68 -33.47
CA GLU A 59 -12.19 24.20 -32.95
C GLU A 59 -12.07 23.70 -31.50
N LYS A 60 -13.09 23.95 -30.67
CA LYS A 60 -13.10 23.65 -29.22
C LYS A 60 -12.67 22.21 -28.91
N GLN A 61 -13.02 21.24 -29.75
CA GLN A 61 -12.66 19.82 -29.57
C GLN A 61 -11.14 19.58 -29.69
N SER A 62 -10.50 20.15 -30.71
CA SER A 62 -9.07 20.04 -30.97
C SER A 62 -8.21 20.68 -29.86
N TRP A 63 -8.75 21.68 -29.16
CA TRP A 63 -8.11 22.25 -27.97
C TRP A 63 -8.03 21.24 -26.82
N TYR A 64 -9.14 20.58 -26.49
CA TYR A 64 -9.17 19.59 -25.39
C TYR A 64 -8.29 18.37 -25.69
N GLU A 65 -8.25 17.92 -26.94
CA GLU A 65 -7.38 16.82 -27.34
C GLU A 65 -5.90 17.19 -27.24
N GLY A 66 -5.55 18.44 -27.61
CA GLY A 66 -4.22 19.00 -27.37
C GLY A 66 -3.88 19.09 -25.88
N PHE A 67 -4.83 19.53 -25.05
CA PHE A 67 -4.66 19.66 -23.61
C PHE A 67 -4.45 18.30 -22.91
N PHE A 68 -5.31 17.31 -23.21
CA PHE A 68 -5.16 15.95 -22.69
C PHE A 68 -3.83 15.33 -23.13
N ARG A 69 -3.40 15.61 -24.36
CA ARG A 69 -2.15 15.11 -24.92
C ARG A 69 -0.93 15.67 -24.18
N GLU A 70 -0.92 16.98 -23.90
CA GLU A 70 0.15 17.61 -23.11
C GLU A 70 0.22 17.02 -21.69
N ILE A 71 -0.93 16.74 -21.06
CA ILE A 71 -0.96 16.07 -19.75
C ILE A 71 -0.47 14.63 -19.86
N PHE A 72 -0.95 13.87 -20.84
CA PHE A 72 -0.62 12.46 -21.05
C PHE A 72 0.89 12.25 -21.24
N TYR A 73 1.50 12.99 -22.17
CA TYR A 73 2.94 12.90 -22.42
C TYR A 73 3.76 13.56 -21.31
N GLY A 74 3.25 14.63 -20.69
CA GLY A 74 3.88 15.23 -19.52
C GLY A 74 3.90 14.31 -18.29
N CYS A 75 3.06 13.28 -18.29
CA CYS A 75 3.00 12.19 -17.31
C CYS A 75 3.82 10.94 -17.69
N GLU A 76 4.48 10.93 -18.86
CA GLU A 76 5.28 9.79 -19.37
C GLU A 76 4.48 8.47 -19.47
N LEU A 77 3.20 8.55 -19.85
CA LEU A 77 2.28 7.41 -19.89
C LEU A 77 2.29 6.62 -21.22
N ASP A 78 3.06 7.08 -22.20
CA ASP A 78 3.11 6.57 -23.58
C ASP A 78 3.64 5.14 -23.71
N ASN A 79 4.36 4.65 -22.70
CA ASN A 79 4.85 3.27 -22.66
C ASN A 79 3.78 2.24 -22.24
N SER A 80 2.67 2.69 -21.67
CA SER A 80 1.69 1.80 -21.00
C SER A 80 0.28 1.90 -21.57
N ILE A 81 -0.08 3.02 -22.19
CA ILE A 81 -1.46 3.30 -22.62
C ILE A 81 -1.47 3.77 -24.08
N ASN A 82 -2.32 3.15 -24.90
CA ASN A 82 -2.57 3.62 -26.26
C ASN A 82 -3.54 4.81 -26.24
N TYR A 83 -2.97 6.02 -26.13
CA TYR A 83 -3.73 7.27 -26.05
C TYR A 83 -4.65 7.53 -27.26
N GLN A 84 -4.20 7.18 -28.47
CA GLN A 84 -5.00 7.37 -29.69
C GLN A 84 -6.24 6.49 -29.67
N GLN A 85 -6.08 5.23 -29.28
CA GLN A 85 -7.21 4.32 -29.12
C GLN A 85 -8.19 4.81 -28.05
N TRP A 86 -7.68 5.36 -26.94
CA TRP A 86 -8.51 5.91 -25.87
C TRP A 86 -9.32 7.16 -26.29
N ILE A 87 -8.73 8.07 -27.06
CA ILE A 87 -9.48 9.22 -27.61
C ILE A 87 -10.61 8.74 -28.53
N ILE A 88 -10.31 7.78 -29.42
CA ILE A 88 -11.28 7.29 -30.41
C ILE A 88 -12.45 6.59 -29.72
N SER A 89 -12.19 5.78 -28.69
CA SER A 89 -13.27 5.11 -27.94
C SER A 89 -14.19 6.08 -27.21
N HIS A 90 -13.69 7.27 -26.84
CA HIS A 90 -14.41 8.30 -26.10
C HIS A 90 -14.88 9.50 -26.93
N GLN A 91 -14.77 9.43 -28.27
CA GLN A 91 -15.15 10.53 -29.17
C GLN A 91 -16.64 10.91 -29.10
N HIS A 92 -17.48 9.99 -28.61
CA HIS A 92 -18.93 10.17 -28.48
C HIS A 92 -19.31 11.04 -27.26
N LEU A 93 -18.36 11.34 -26.36
CA LEU A 93 -18.57 12.11 -25.14
C LEU A 93 -18.28 13.60 -25.33
N THR A 94 -18.92 14.45 -24.52
CA THR A 94 -18.59 15.89 -24.49
C THR A 94 -17.17 16.12 -23.96
N ASN A 95 -16.56 17.27 -24.28
CA ASN A 95 -15.21 17.60 -23.84
C ASN A 95 -15.01 17.54 -22.31
N PHE A 96 -16.00 17.96 -21.54
CA PHE A 96 -15.95 17.87 -20.08
C PHE A 96 -16.01 16.41 -19.60
N GLN A 97 -16.90 15.59 -20.18
CA GLN A 97 -16.99 14.17 -19.84
C GLN A 97 -15.72 13.42 -20.22
N ARG A 98 -15.15 13.68 -21.40
CA ARG A 98 -13.84 13.13 -21.78
C ARG A 98 -12.75 13.54 -20.81
N PHE A 99 -12.74 14.79 -20.35
CA PHE A 99 -11.76 15.22 -19.36
C PHE A 99 -11.91 14.50 -18.02
N ALA A 100 -13.14 14.33 -17.55
CA ALA A 100 -13.43 13.57 -16.33
C ALA A 100 -12.97 12.10 -16.48
N GLN A 101 -13.30 11.45 -17.59
CA GLN A 101 -12.86 10.08 -17.89
C GLN A 101 -11.34 9.97 -18.02
N PHE A 102 -10.69 10.96 -18.64
CA PHE A 102 -9.23 11.02 -18.72
C PHE A 102 -8.58 11.11 -17.33
N ILE A 103 -9.16 11.90 -16.43
CA ILE A 103 -8.70 11.96 -15.04
C ILE A 103 -8.89 10.60 -14.36
N GLU A 104 -10.04 9.95 -14.53
CA GLU A 104 -10.37 8.72 -13.79
C GLU A 104 -9.64 7.48 -14.32
N GLU A 105 -9.78 7.21 -15.61
CA GLU A 105 -9.27 5.99 -16.24
C GLU A 105 -7.76 6.03 -16.47
N ILE A 106 -7.21 7.23 -16.65
CA ILE A 106 -5.79 7.41 -16.93
C ILE A 106 -5.09 7.99 -15.71
N LEU A 107 -5.42 9.21 -15.28
CA LEU A 107 -4.61 9.85 -14.22
C LEU A 107 -4.76 9.17 -12.86
N PHE A 108 -5.96 8.81 -12.40
CA PHE A 108 -6.13 8.19 -11.09
C PHE A 108 -5.71 6.73 -11.04
N VAL A 109 -5.80 5.99 -12.15
CA VAL A 109 -5.25 4.63 -12.24
C VAL A 109 -3.72 4.66 -12.15
N ASN A 110 -3.07 5.61 -12.83
CA ASN A 110 -1.60 5.66 -12.92
C ASN A 110 -0.95 6.48 -11.79
N PHE A 111 -1.69 7.45 -11.24
CA PHE A 111 -1.32 8.26 -10.09
C PHE A 111 -2.37 8.15 -8.98
N PRO A 112 -2.64 6.93 -8.45
CA PRO A 112 -3.66 6.73 -7.45
C PRO A 112 -3.26 7.48 -6.18
N HIS A 113 -4.04 8.50 -5.81
CA HIS A 113 -3.82 9.23 -4.58
C HIS A 113 -4.24 8.35 -3.39
N PRO A 114 -3.33 7.79 -2.58
CA PRO A 114 -3.71 6.93 -1.47
C PRO A 114 -3.86 7.81 -0.23
N GLN A 115 -4.77 8.79 -0.28
CA GLN A 115 -4.97 9.65 0.88
C GLN A 115 -5.84 8.96 1.95
N ILE A 116 -6.79 8.09 1.55
CA ILE A 116 -7.79 7.48 2.46
C ILE A 116 -7.14 6.72 3.62
N MET A 117 -6.04 5.99 3.39
CA MET A 117 -5.31 5.28 4.46
C MET A 117 -4.75 6.24 5.52
N ARG A 118 -4.31 7.44 5.13
CA ARG A 118 -3.70 8.45 6.02
C ARG A 118 -4.73 9.26 6.81
N TRP A 119 -5.96 9.38 6.30
CA TRP A 119 -7.04 10.07 7.00
C TRP A 119 -7.58 9.28 8.20
N ARG A 120 -7.11 8.05 8.37
CA ARG A 120 -7.44 7.28 9.56
C ARG A 120 -6.81 7.90 10.81
N PRO A 121 -7.48 7.77 11.97
CA PRO A 121 -6.88 8.20 13.23
C PRO A 121 -5.49 7.56 13.42
N PRO A 122 -4.51 8.31 13.94
CA PRO A 122 -3.22 7.73 14.29
C PRO A 122 -3.40 6.64 15.35
N GLU A 123 -2.65 5.56 15.18
CA GLU A 123 -2.69 4.38 16.04
C GLU A 123 -1.40 4.28 16.85
N GLN A 124 -1.50 3.77 18.08
CA GLN A 124 -0.32 3.45 18.88
C GLN A 124 0.46 2.29 18.24
N PRO A 125 1.80 2.25 18.37
CA PRO A 125 2.60 1.11 17.97
C PRO A 125 2.08 -0.19 18.59
N ASP A 126 2.18 -1.30 17.87
CA ASP A 126 1.76 -2.61 18.34
C ASP A 126 2.62 -3.04 19.55
N PRO A 127 2.04 -3.22 20.74
CA PRO A 127 2.81 -3.54 21.93
C PRO A 127 3.34 -4.98 21.92
N ASN A 128 2.83 -5.86 21.06
CA ASN A 128 3.21 -7.28 21.02
C ASN A 128 4.37 -7.56 20.07
N ILE A 129 4.76 -6.60 19.23
CA ILE A 129 5.78 -6.78 18.19
C ILE A 129 7.05 -6.00 18.51
N LEU A 130 8.17 -6.73 18.48
CA LEU A 130 9.52 -6.19 18.44
C LEU A 130 10.14 -6.49 17.07
N ILE A 131 10.79 -5.49 16.48
CA ILE A 131 11.64 -5.65 15.30
C ILE A 131 13.09 -5.60 15.76
N VAL A 132 13.84 -6.65 15.47
CA VAL A 132 15.30 -6.70 15.59
C VAL A 132 15.87 -6.36 14.23
N GLU A 133 16.34 -5.13 14.10
CA GLU A 133 16.76 -4.58 12.82
C GLU A 133 18.25 -4.80 12.55
N ALA A 134 18.57 -5.37 11.40
CA ALA A 134 19.91 -5.33 10.85
C ALA A 134 20.06 -4.04 10.04
N THR A 135 20.60 -3.00 10.69
CA THR A 135 20.81 -1.70 10.05
C THR A 135 21.96 -1.77 9.04
N ALA A 136 22.11 -0.75 8.20
CA ALA A 136 23.29 -0.63 7.32
C ALA A 136 24.63 -0.73 8.09
N LYS A 137 24.69 -0.26 9.35
CA LYS A 137 25.91 -0.40 10.17
C LYS A 137 26.15 -1.84 10.59
N ASP A 138 25.09 -2.57 10.93
CA ASP A 138 25.17 -3.97 11.31
C ASP A 138 25.54 -4.85 10.12
N ILE A 139 24.90 -4.64 8.96
CA ILE A 139 25.19 -5.37 7.72
C ILE A 139 26.65 -5.16 7.30
N ASN A 140 27.14 -3.92 7.31
CA ASN A 140 28.55 -3.63 6.98
C ASN A 140 29.55 -4.26 7.97
N LYS A 141 29.15 -4.50 9.22
CA LYS A 141 30.04 -5.02 10.27
C LYS A 141 29.99 -6.54 10.41
N TYR A 142 28.81 -7.12 10.26
CA TYR A 142 28.50 -8.51 10.62
C TYR A 142 27.94 -9.32 9.45
N GLY A 143 27.65 -8.67 8.33
CA GLY A 143 26.96 -9.23 7.18
C GLY A 143 27.83 -9.39 5.94
N ILE A 144 27.20 -9.92 4.90
CA ILE A 144 27.75 -10.08 3.55
C ILE A 144 26.65 -9.66 2.56
N GLY A 145 26.94 -8.70 1.70
CA GLY A 145 25.92 -8.11 0.83
C GLY A 145 24.85 -7.38 1.65
N SER A 146 23.59 -7.82 1.57
CA SER A 146 22.45 -7.28 2.33
C SER A 146 21.99 -8.18 3.49
N ASP A 147 22.73 -9.26 3.77
CA ASP A 147 22.37 -10.30 4.74
C ASP A 147 23.34 -10.38 5.92
N LEU A 148 22.87 -10.88 7.06
CA LEU A 148 23.72 -11.23 8.21
C LEU A 148 24.45 -12.56 7.99
N SER A 149 25.69 -12.68 8.50
CA SER A 149 26.36 -13.98 8.57
C SER A 149 25.62 -14.96 9.49
N ASP A 150 25.76 -16.26 9.21
CA ASP A 150 25.08 -17.33 9.94
C ASP A 150 25.55 -17.41 11.40
N GLU A 151 26.83 -17.15 11.66
CA GLU A 151 27.37 -17.10 13.01
C GLU A 151 26.68 -16.01 13.84
N ILE A 152 26.51 -14.83 13.25
CA ILE A 152 25.90 -13.68 13.94
C ILE A 152 24.40 -13.89 14.09
N LEU A 153 23.71 -14.38 13.06
CA LEU A 153 22.29 -14.69 13.15
C LEU A 153 22.02 -15.75 14.23
N ALA A 154 22.84 -16.79 14.31
CA ALA A 154 22.75 -17.80 15.37
C ALA A 154 22.98 -17.20 16.77
N GLU A 155 23.96 -16.29 16.93
CA GLU A 155 24.23 -15.63 18.20
C GLU A 155 23.09 -14.70 18.64
N VAL A 156 22.54 -13.92 17.71
CA VAL A 156 21.38 -13.04 17.95
C VAL A 156 20.19 -13.86 18.41
N ILE A 157 19.86 -14.95 17.70
CA ILE A 157 18.75 -15.84 18.07
C ILE A 157 18.98 -16.42 19.47
N ALA A 158 20.17 -16.97 19.74
CA ALA A 158 20.46 -17.57 21.05
C ALA A 158 20.35 -16.57 22.21
N LYS A 159 20.76 -15.31 22.00
CA LYS A 159 20.60 -14.24 23.00
C LYS A 159 19.13 -13.93 23.23
N LEU A 160 18.34 -13.75 22.16
CA LEU A 160 16.91 -13.47 22.25
C LEU A 160 16.15 -14.61 22.94
N GLU A 161 16.48 -15.87 22.64
CA GLU A 161 15.87 -17.04 23.26
C GLU A 161 16.00 -17.05 24.79
N SER A 162 17.14 -16.56 25.32
CA SER A 162 17.37 -16.49 26.77
C SER A 162 16.35 -15.60 27.50
N HIS A 163 15.76 -14.63 26.78
CA HIS A 163 14.72 -13.71 27.26
C HIS A 163 13.29 -14.23 27.02
N LYS A 164 13.14 -15.45 26.50
CA LYS A 164 11.85 -16.16 26.33
C LYS A 164 10.81 -15.37 25.51
N PRO A 165 11.09 -15.07 24.22
CA PRO A 165 10.05 -14.60 23.31
C PRO A 165 8.98 -15.67 23.10
N THR A 166 7.81 -15.23 22.65
CA THR A 166 6.70 -16.14 22.33
C THR A 166 6.97 -16.83 21.00
N ILE A 167 7.33 -16.06 19.98
CA ILE A 167 7.66 -16.54 18.65
C ILE A 167 8.72 -15.61 18.01
N ILE A 168 9.59 -16.18 17.18
CA ILE A 168 10.58 -15.46 16.38
C ILE A 168 10.28 -15.74 14.91
N GLY A 169 10.09 -14.68 14.11
CA GLY A 169 10.03 -14.76 12.65
C GLY A 169 11.32 -14.25 12.03
N LEU A 170 11.91 -15.02 11.13
CA LEU A 170 13.16 -14.67 10.46
C LEU A 170 12.88 -14.23 9.02
N ASP A 171 13.14 -12.96 8.72
CA ASP A 171 13.06 -12.41 7.37
C ASP A 171 14.44 -12.42 6.69
N PHE A 172 15.03 -13.62 6.65
CA PHE A 172 16.35 -13.89 6.11
C PHE A 172 16.36 -15.26 5.43
N TRP A 173 16.55 -15.29 4.11
CA TRP A 173 16.64 -16.55 3.37
C TRP A 173 17.93 -17.31 3.70
N ARG A 174 17.82 -18.59 4.01
CA ARG A 174 18.94 -19.45 4.40
C ARG A 174 18.94 -20.79 3.68
N GLU A 175 19.02 -20.71 2.34
CA GLU A 175 19.20 -21.90 1.49
C GLU A 175 20.62 -22.45 1.54
N LYS A 176 21.63 -21.57 1.68
CA LYS A 176 23.06 -21.90 1.61
C LYS A 176 23.83 -21.20 2.73
N PRO A 177 25.01 -21.75 3.11
CA PRO A 177 25.86 -21.14 4.13
C PRO A 177 26.33 -19.73 3.73
N LEU A 178 26.40 -18.84 4.72
CA LEU A 178 26.86 -17.46 4.56
C LEU A 178 27.71 -17.00 5.77
N PRO A 179 29.04 -16.85 5.67
CA PRO A 179 29.95 -17.35 4.62
C PRO A 179 30.43 -18.78 4.82
N SER A 180 30.29 -19.33 6.03
CA SER A 180 30.99 -20.56 6.45
C SER A 180 30.03 -21.69 6.76
N GLU A 181 30.44 -22.91 6.40
CA GLU A 181 29.74 -24.15 6.76
C GLU A 181 29.62 -24.35 8.28
N SER A 182 30.54 -23.78 9.06
CA SER A 182 30.56 -23.96 10.52
C SER A 182 29.46 -23.13 11.21
N GLY A 183 29.25 -21.88 10.77
CA GLY A 183 28.16 -21.03 11.22
C GLY A 183 26.82 -21.57 10.79
N TYR A 184 26.72 -21.99 9.52
CA TYR A 184 25.50 -22.57 8.98
C TYR A 184 25.03 -23.79 9.78
N LYS A 185 25.93 -24.72 10.12
CA LYS A 185 25.59 -25.89 10.97
C LYS A 185 25.10 -25.49 12.37
N LYS A 186 25.65 -24.42 12.96
CA LYS A 186 25.16 -23.90 14.25
C LYS A 186 23.76 -23.32 14.11
N LEU A 187 23.53 -22.53 13.06
CA LEU A 187 22.23 -21.96 12.76
C LEU A 187 21.18 -23.05 12.52
N LEU A 188 21.45 -24.02 11.65
CA LEU A 188 20.55 -25.13 11.37
C LEU A 188 20.19 -25.92 12.63
N LYS A 189 21.15 -26.14 13.54
CA LYS A 189 20.90 -26.80 14.83
C LYS A 189 19.91 -26.01 15.69
N ILE A 190 19.99 -24.68 15.71
CA ILE A 190 19.03 -23.83 16.44
C ILE A 190 17.65 -23.89 15.75
N LEU A 191 17.61 -23.72 14.43
CA LEU A 191 16.36 -23.71 13.66
C LEU A 191 15.63 -25.05 13.71
N SER A 192 16.35 -26.18 13.73
CA SER A 192 15.76 -27.52 13.78
C SER A 192 15.20 -27.85 15.17
N ASN A 193 15.88 -27.41 16.24
CA ASN A 193 15.53 -27.79 17.61
C ASN A 193 14.52 -26.84 18.28
N ASN A 194 14.47 -25.57 17.85
CA ASN A 194 13.56 -24.60 18.46
C ASN A 194 12.20 -24.54 17.75
N GLN A 195 11.14 -24.87 18.50
CA GLN A 195 9.76 -24.86 18.02
C GLN A 195 9.16 -23.46 17.84
N LYS A 196 9.84 -22.42 18.31
CA LYS A 196 9.37 -21.02 18.31
C LYS A 196 9.95 -20.19 17.17
N ILE A 197 10.73 -20.78 16.27
CA ILE A 197 11.34 -20.04 15.16
C ILE A 197 10.65 -20.42 13.87
N VAL A 198 10.15 -19.41 13.17
CA VAL A 198 9.63 -19.51 11.81
C VAL A 198 10.70 -19.05 10.83
N ALA A 199 11.12 -19.95 9.96
CA ALA A 199 12.06 -19.66 8.88
C ALA A 199 11.34 -19.42 7.56
N VAL A 200 12.07 -18.91 6.57
CA VAL A 200 11.49 -18.45 5.30
C VAL A 200 11.98 -19.21 4.09
N CYS A 201 11.12 -19.24 3.09
CA CYS A 201 11.42 -19.59 1.70
C CYS A 201 10.71 -18.60 0.76
N SER A 202 10.95 -18.71 -0.55
CA SER A 202 10.20 -17.95 -1.55
C SER A 202 9.77 -18.85 -2.69
N ALA A 203 8.55 -18.64 -3.18
CA ALA A 203 8.04 -19.40 -4.31
C ALA A 203 8.69 -19.01 -5.64
N SER A 204 8.67 -19.96 -6.56
CA SER A 204 8.96 -19.71 -7.97
C SER A 204 7.84 -18.89 -8.62
N GLY A 205 8.20 -18.07 -9.62
CA GLY A 205 7.24 -17.25 -10.36
C GLY A 205 7.01 -17.78 -11.78
N ASP A 206 5.80 -17.54 -12.32
CA ASP A 206 5.39 -17.96 -13.68
C ASP A 206 6.25 -17.38 -14.82
N HIS A 207 6.96 -16.29 -14.56
CA HIS A 207 7.96 -15.75 -15.49
C HIS A 207 9.35 -16.23 -15.06
N ASN A 208 10.09 -16.85 -15.99
CA ASN A 208 11.43 -17.47 -15.88
C ASN A 208 12.55 -16.69 -15.12
N ASN A 209 12.25 -15.52 -14.55
CA ASN A 209 13.16 -14.66 -13.77
C ASN A 209 13.08 -14.86 -12.24
N LYS A 210 12.21 -15.72 -11.70
CA LYS A 210 12.19 -16.01 -10.26
C LYS A 210 12.22 -17.53 -9.97
N PRO A 211 13.41 -18.12 -9.72
CA PRO A 211 13.54 -19.55 -9.45
C PRO A 211 13.02 -19.98 -8.08
N GLY A 212 12.62 -19.04 -7.23
CA GLY A 212 12.29 -19.29 -5.82
C GLY A 212 13.55 -19.56 -4.97
N THR A 213 13.34 -19.79 -3.67
CA THR A 213 14.43 -20.02 -2.71
C THR A 213 14.01 -21.10 -1.74
N LYS A 214 14.86 -22.11 -1.53
CA LYS A 214 14.54 -23.21 -0.62
C LYS A 214 14.65 -22.79 0.84
N PRO A 215 13.85 -23.39 1.73
CA PRO A 215 13.99 -23.16 3.17
C PRO A 215 15.29 -23.77 3.71
N PRO A 216 15.75 -23.33 4.90
CA PRO A 216 16.86 -23.99 5.60
C PRO A 216 16.53 -25.45 5.94
N GLU A 217 17.53 -26.31 5.86
CA GLU A 217 17.37 -27.74 6.11
C GLU A 217 16.94 -28.05 7.55
N GLY A 218 16.08 -29.05 7.73
CA GLY A 218 15.65 -29.53 9.05
C GLY A 218 14.55 -28.71 9.73
N VAL A 219 14.03 -27.66 9.09
CA VAL A 219 12.86 -26.91 9.58
C VAL A 219 11.56 -27.55 9.03
N PRO A 220 10.62 -27.97 9.89
CA PRO A 220 9.36 -28.58 9.47
C PRO A 220 8.40 -27.52 8.88
N GLU A 221 7.47 -27.97 8.06
CA GLU A 221 6.59 -27.10 7.27
C GLU A 221 5.73 -26.14 8.12
N GLU A 222 5.31 -26.57 9.31
CA GLU A 222 4.52 -25.76 10.25
C GLU A 222 5.30 -24.55 10.77
N ARG A 223 6.63 -24.57 10.61
CA ARG A 223 7.57 -23.51 10.98
C ARG A 223 8.23 -22.85 9.77
N LEU A 224 7.64 -23.02 8.58
CA LEU A 224 8.05 -22.35 7.35
C LEU A 224 6.96 -21.39 6.88
N GLY A 225 7.36 -20.17 6.52
CA GLY A 225 6.48 -19.20 5.87
C GLY A 225 7.13 -18.58 4.64
N PHE A 226 6.34 -18.35 3.59
CA PHE A 226 6.86 -17.70 2.38
C PHE A 226 6.94 -16.17 2.55
N THR A 227 7.91 -15.52 1.90
CA THR A 227 8.03 -14.04 1.91
C THR A 227 7.37 -13.36 0.72
N ASP A 228 6.79 -14.13 -0.20
CA ASP A 228 6.09 -13.65 -1.39
C ASP A 228 5.04 -12.59 -1.10
N VAL A 229 4.99 -11.60 -1.98
CA VAL A 229 4.08 -10.47 -1.91
C VAL A 229 3.33 -10.30 -3.22
N VAL A 230 2.08 -9.89 -3.10
CA VAL A 230 1.26 -9.46 -4.24
C VAL A 230 1.35 -7.95 -4.34
N VAL A 231 1.60 -7.46 -5.55
CA VAL A 231 1.75 -6.03 -5.83
C VAL A 231 0.62 -5.57 -6.73
N ASP A 232 0.12 -4.37 -6.48
CA ASP A 232 -0.74 -3.69 -7.44
C ASP A 232 0.16 -3.01 -8.46
N HIS A 233 0.04 -3.45 -9.72
CA HIS A 233 0.82 -2.90 -10.82
C HIS A 233 0.32 -1.50 -11.18
N GLY A 234 1.28 -0.60 -11.42
CA GLY A 234 1.09 0.81 -11.78
C GLY A 234 2.46 1.44 -12.03
N GLN A 235 2.59 2.77 -11.99
CA GLN A 235 3.91 3.42 -12.11
C GLN A 235 4.90 3.00 -11.01
N PHE A 236 4.39 2.77 -9.79
CA PHE A 236 5.12 2.15 -8.70
C PHE A 236 4.34 0.91 -8.25
N HIS A 237 5.04 -0.19 -7.99
CA HIS A 237 4.44 -1.43 -7.48
C HIS A 237 4.08 -1.27 -6.00
N VAL A 238 2.81 -1.02 -5.70
CA VAL A 238 2.34 -0.74 -4.34
C VAL A 238 1.71 -1.98 -3.72
N ILE A 239 2.05 -2.27 -2.47
CA ILE A 239 1.44 -3.37 -1.73
C ILE A 239 0.21 -2.85 -0.99
N ARG A 240 -0.98 -3.23 -1.46
CA ARG A 240 -2.26 -2.95 -0.77
C ARG A 240 -2.94 -4.21 -0.24
N ARG A 241 -2.41 -5.38 -0.60
CA ARG A 241 -2.98 -6.69 -0.31
C ARG A 241 -2.01 -7.53 0.51
N HIS A 242 -2.56 -8.37 1.37
CA HIS A 242 -1.85 -9.35 2.17
C HIS A 242 -2.17 -10.74 1.62
N LEU A 243 -1.19 -11.36 0.98
CA LEU A 243 -1.21 -12.78 0.64
C LEU A 243 -0.99 -13.60 1.92
N ILE A 244 -2.06 -14.19 2.46
CA ILE A 244 -2.02 -14.98 3.71
C ILE A 244 -1.57 -16.41 3.40
N SER A 245 -2.09 -16.98 2.32
CA SER A 245 -1.72 -18.33 1.89
C SER A 245 -1.78 -18.47 0.38
N MET A 246 -1.02 -19.40 -0.17
CA MET A 246 -1.05 -19.75 -1.59
C MET A 246 -1.12 -21.27 -1.77
N GLY A 247 -1.54 -21.69 -2.96
CA GLY A 247 -1.50 -23.10 -3.35
C GLY A 247 -0.07 -23.62 -3.36
N LYS A 248 0.12 -24.91 -3.07
CA LYS A 248 1.42 -25.57 -3.21
C LYS A 248 1.53 -26.14 -4.60
N GLU A 249 2.68 -25.91 -5.24
CA GLU A 249 3.06 -26.63 -6.45
C GLU A 249 4.13 -27.67 -6.13
N GLU A 250 4.00 -28.87 -6.69
CA GLU A 250 4.86 -30.01 -6.40
C GLU A 250 6.34 -29.75 -6.72
N LYS A 251 6.60 -28.88 -7.70
CA LYS A 251 7.96 -28.53 -8.15
C LYS A 251 8.52 -27.26 -7.51
N ASP A 252 7.74 -26.56 -6.69
CA ASP A 252 8.18 -25.30 -6.10
C ASP A 252 9.23 -25.53 -5.00
N PRO A 253 10.32 -24.73 -4.92
CA PRO A 253 11.28 -24.85 -3.82
C PRO A 253 10.69 -24.56 -2.43
N CYS A 254 9.59 -23.83 -2.34
CA CYS A 254 8.94 -23.41 -1.11
C CYS A 254 7.61 -24.18 -0.90
N GLN A 255 7.66 -25.21 -0.06
CA GLN A 255 6.55 -26.14 0.16
C GLN A 255 5.56 -25.72 1.28
N THR A 256 5.57 -24.45 1.68
CA THR A 256 4.64 -23.93 2.71
C THR A 256 3.44 -23.22 2.08
N SER A 257 2.25 -23.48 2.61
CA SER A 257 1.03 -22.81 2.15
C SER A 257 0.83 -21.41 2.71
N TYR A 258 1.56 -20.95 3.72
CA TYR A 258 1.26 -19.68 4.40
C TYR A 258 2.44 -18.73 4.40
N SER A 259 2.16 -17.43 4.40
CA SER A 259 3.19 -16.40 4.45
C SER A 259 3.89 -16.39 5.82
N LEU A 260 5.11 -15.85 5.87
CA LEU A 260 5.85 -15.60 7.12
C LEU A 260 4.96 -14.91 8.16
N SER A 261 4.27 -13.84 7.74
CA SER A 261 3.40 -13.07 8.61
C SER A 261 2.19 -13.86 9.12
N ALA A 262 1.59 -14.70 8.27
CA ALA A 262 0.49 -15.56 8.69
C ALA A 262 0.97 -16.63 9.69
N ARG A 263 2.10 -17.28 9.43
CA ARG A 263 2.67 -18.30 10.32
C ARG A 263 3.08 -17.77 11.68
N VAL A 264 3.78 -16.64 11.71
CA VAL A 264 4.16 -15.98 12.96
C VAL A 264 2.92 -15.60 13.77
N ALA A 265 1.91 -15.01 13.12
CA ALA A 265 0.68 -14.62 13.80
C ALA A 265 -0.12 -15.82 14.32
N PHE A 266 -0.26 -16.89 13.53
CA PHE A 266 -1.01 -18.08 13.95
C PHE A 266 -0.33 -18.81 15.10
N ASN A 267 0.99 -19.03 15.03
CA ASN A 267 1.72 -19.70 16.12
C ASN A 267 1.67 -18.86 17.41
N TYR A 268 1.72 -17.52 17.29
CA TYR A 268 1.51 -16.63 18.42
C TYR A 268 0.11 -16.78 19.02
N LEU A 269 -0.95 -16.72 18.21
CA LEU A 269 -2.34 -16.85 18.66
C LEU A 269 -2.63 -18.23 19.28
N GLU A 270 -2.08 -19.31 18.69
CA GLU A 270 -2.18 -20.66 19.25
C GLU A 270 -1.52 -20.77 20.62
N SER A 271 -0.39 -20.07 20.84
CA SER A 271 0.24 -19.99 22.16
C SER A 271 -0.62 -19.27 23.20
N GLN A 272 -1.58 -18.43 22.75
CA GLN A 272 -2.58 -17.78 23.60
C GLN A 272 -3.87 -18.63 23.73
N GLY A 273 -3.88 -19.85 23.19
CA GLY A 273 -5.03 -20.76 23.24
C GLY A 273 -6.10 -20.51 22.18
N ILE A 274 -5.82 -19.66 21.18
CA ILE A 274 -6.75 -19.34 20.10
C ILE A 274 -6.56 -20.33 18.95
N LYS A 275 -7.63 -21.06 18.60
CA LYS A 275 -7.59 -22.06 17.53
C LYS A 275 -7.77 -21.43 16.15
N ILE A 276 -6.97 -21.90 15.19
CA ILE A 276 -7.14 -21.61 13.77
C ILE A 276 -8.11 -22.65 13.20
N GLN A 277 -9.28 -22.21 12.72
CA GLN A 277 -10.30 -23.10 12.17
C GLN A 277 -10.24 -23.09 10.64
N SER A 278 -10.03 -24.26 10.06
CA SER A 278 -10.24 -24.47 8.64
C SER A 278 -11.75 -24.44 8.37
N THR A 279 -12.24 -23.42 7.65
CA THR A 279 -13.62 -23.38 7.19
C THR A 279 -13.79 -24.35 6.01
N ALA A 280 -14.98 -24.94 5.85
CA ALA A 280 -15.30 -25.77 4.69
C ALA A 280 -15.27 -24.98 3.35
N SER A 281 -15.36 -23.66 3.40
CA SER A 281 -15.28 -22.77 2.23
C SER A 281 -13.85 -22.26 2.06
N GLU A 282 -13.28 -22.46 0.87
CA GLU A 282 -11.91 -22.04 0.54
C GLU A 282 -11.71 -20.51 0.69
N ASN A 283 -12.77 -19.73 0.42
CA ASN A 283 -12.76 -18.26 0.40
C ASN A 283 -12.87 -17.63 1.81
N VAL A 284 -12.94 -18.43 2.87
CA VAL A 284 -13.15 -17.94 4.24
C VAL A 284 -12.21 -18.63 5.21
N LYS A 285 -11.44 -17.85 5.98
CA LYS A 285 -10.58 -18.37 7.06
C LYS A 285 -11.02 -17.83 8.41
N LYS A 286 -11.31 -18.69 9.37
CA LYS A 286 -11.72 -18.27 10.71
C LYS A 286 -10.58 -18.44 11.71
N VAL A 287 -10.22 -17.36 12.39
CA VAL A 287 -9.15 -17.30 13.39
C VAL A 287 -9.76 -16.81 14.70
N GLY A 288 -9.91 -17.69 15.69
CA GLY A 288 -10.75 -17.40 16.85
C GLY A 288 -12.19 -17.10 16.41
N ASP A 289 -12.71 -15.93 16.75
CA ASP A 289 -14.04 -15.46 16.32
C ASP A 289 -14.01 -14.55 15.09
N VAL A 290 -12.81 -14.20 14.61
CA VAL A 290 -12.64 -13.31 13.46
C VAL A 290 -12.64 -14.10 12.17
N VAL A 291 -13.49 -13.67 11.25
CA VAL A 291 -13.57 -14.22 9.90
C VAL A 291 -12.68 -13.38 8.99
N PHE A 292 -11.71 -13.97 8.29
CA PHE A 292 -11.02 -13.37 7.17
C PHE A 292 -11.73 -13.81 5.90
N GLN A 293 -12.11 -12.85 5.07
CA GLN A 293 -12.79 -13.09 3.80
C GLN A 293 -11.79 -12.79 2.68
N GLU A 294 -11.63 -13.75 1.78
CA GLU A 294 -10.80 -13.58 0.59
C GLU A 294 -11.32 -12.44 -0.28
N LEU A 295 -10.40 -11.67 -0.84
CA LEU A 295 -10.70 -10.63 -1.82
C LEU A 295 -11.12 -11.29 -3.13
N GLY A 296 -12.41 -11.18 -3.46
CA GLY A 296 -12.97 -11.78 -4.66
C GLY A 296 -12.63 -11.01 -5.94
N GLU A 297 -12.74 -11.69 -7.08
CA GLU A 297 -12.77 -11.01 -8.38
C GLU A 297 -13.97 -10.04 -8.43
N ARG A 298 -13.74 -8.83 -8.96
CA ARG A 298 -14.76 -7.78 -9.15
C ARG A 298 -15.32 -7.18 -7.86
N GLU A 299 -14.53 -7.14 -6.80
CA GLU A 299 -14.88 -6.43 -5.57
C GLU A 299 -14.35 -5.00 -5.55
N GLY A 300 -15.24 -4.02 -5.36
CA GLY A 300 -14.89 -2.61 -5.28
C GLY A 300 -14.11 -2.14 -6.52
N PHE A 301 -12.93 -1.57 -6.32
CA PHE A 301 -12.06 -1.13 -7.41
C PHE A 301 -11.17 -2.25 -7.99
N TYR A 302 -11.19 -3.46 -7.42
CA TYR A 302 -10.47 -4.62 -7.93
C TYR A 302 -11.33 -5.37 -8.96
N GLN A 303 -11.33 -4.88 -10.20
CA GLN A 303 -12.10 -5.48 -11.30
C GLN A 303 -11.34 -6.56 -12.07
N ASN A 304 -10.02 -6.40 -12.22
CA ASN A 304 -9.14 -7.37 -12.87
C ASN A 304 -7.77 -7.31 -12.18
N PHE A 305 -7.39 -8.38 -11.49
CA PHE A 305 -6.15 -8.47 -10.74
C PHE A 305 -5.74 -9.94 -10.57
N ASP A 306 -4.50 -10.19 -10.18
CA ASP A 306 -4.06 -11.53 -9.78
C ASP A 306 -4.75 -11.94 -8.47
N ALA A 307 -5.77 -12.78 -8.59
CA ALA A 307 -6.54 -13.36 -7.49
C ALA A 307 -5.94 -14.69 -6.97
N GLY A 308 -4.68 -15.00 -7.30
CA GLY A 308 -4.00 -16.20 -6.86
C GLY A 308 -3.78 -16.27 -5.35
N GLY A 309 -4.19 -17.38 -4.74
CA GLY A 309 -4.08 -17.60 -3.30
C GLY A 309 -5.03 -16.73 -2.46
N PHE A 310 -5.02 -16.98 -1.15
CA PHE A 310 -5.89 -16.29 -0.20
C PHE A 310 -5.35 -14.90 0.12
N GLN A 311 -5.97 -13.89 -0.47
CA GLN A 311 -5.59 -12.50 -0.32
C GLN A 311 -6.63 -11.71 0.45
N VAL A 312 -6.20 -10.77 1.28
CA VAL A 312 -7.08 -9.79 1.94
C VAL A 312 -6.53 -8.39 1.80
N LEU A 313 -7.35 -7.35 1.94
CA LEU A 313 -6.85 -5.98 1.99
C LEU A 313 -5.97 -5.76 3.22
N LEU A 314 -4.86 -5.06 3.02
CA LEU A 314 -3.91 -4.74 4.07
C LEU A 314 -4.30 -3.44 4.76
N ASN A 315 -4.72 -3.58 6.00
CA ASN A 315 -4.97 -2.52 6.96
C ASN A 315 -3.64 -2.13 7.65
N TYR A 316 -2.83 -1.33 6.97
CA TYR A 316 -1.64 -0.72 7.57
C TYR A 316 -1.98 0.08 8.83
N ARG A 317 -1.16 -0.07 9.87
CA ARG A 317 -1.27 0.72 11.09
C ARG A 317 -0.77 2.13 10.81
N ASN A 318 -1.59 3.14 11.08
CA ASN A 318 -1.21 4.54 10.90
C ASN A 318 -0.35 5.02 12.09
N SER A 319 0.93 4.66 12.08
CA SER A 319 1.89 5.00 13.15
C SER A 319 3.27 5.21 12.56
N ASP A 320 4.06 6.13 13.13
CA ASP A 320 5.44 6.39 12.70
C ASP A 320 6.32 5.13 12.79
N LYS A 321 6.03 4.28 13.79
CA LYS A 321 6.67 2.98 13.98
C LYS A 321 5.61 1.92 14.27
N ILE A 322 5.66 0.80 13.55
CA ILE A 322 4.73 -0.32 13.74
C ILE A 322 4.85 -0.98 15.12
N GLY A 323 6.05 -0.95 15.72
CA GLY A 323 6.34 -1.54 17.02
C GLY A 323 7.62 -0.95 17.61
N LYS A 324 8.23 -1.66 18.56
CA LYS A 324 9.55 -1.30 19.08
C LYS A 324 10.65 -1.85 18.17
N TYR A 325 11.80 -1.18 18.17
CA TYR A 325 12.96 -1.52 17.36
C TYR A 325 14.18 -1.62 18.27
N ILE A 326 15.00 -2.66 18.08
CA ILE A 326 16.35 -2.76 18.63
C ILE A 326 17.29 -3.22 17.54
N SER A 327 18.53 -2.73 17.52
CA SER A 327 19.48 -3.13 16.48
C SER A 327 20.10 -4.51 16.79
N VAL A 328 20.62 -5.17 15.75
CA VAL A 328 21.45 -6.38 15.91
C VAL A 328 22.63 -6.11 16.84
N SER A 329 23.30 -4.97 16.72
CA SER A 329 24.37 -4.55 17.64
C SER A 329 23.91 -4.44 19.10
N ASP A 330 22.71 -3.89 19.36
CA ASP A 330 22.16 -3.80 20.72
C ASP A 330 21.88 -5.19 21.29
N VAL A 331 21.33 -6.11 20.48
CA VAL A 331 21.12 -7.50 20.91
C VAL A 331 22.45 -8.17 21.25
N LEU A 332 23.46 -8.04 20.38
CA LEU A 332 24.78 -8.62 20.59
C LEU A 332 25.50 -8.03 21.79
N SER A 333 25.31 -6.74 22.09
CA SER A 333 25.92 -6.10 23.27
C SER A 333 25.11 -6.28 24.55
N GLY A 334 23.88 -6.81 24.47
CA GLY A 334 22.97 -6.89 25.61
C GLY A 334 22.41 -5.53 26.04
N ASN A 335 22.46 -4.53 25.16
CA ASN A 335 22.01 -3.17 25.42
C ASN A 335 20.52 -2.98 25.09
N PHE A 336 19.66 -3.72 25.78
CA PHE A 336 18.21 -3.57 25.66
C PHE A 336 17.51 -4.09 26.91
N ASP A 337 16.29 -3.63 27.14
CA ASP A 337 15.50 -4.08 28.27
C ASP A 337 14.81 -5.43 27.99
N ASP A 338 14.86 -6.35 28.95
CA ASP A 338 14.27 -7.70 28.85
C ASP A 338 12.77 -7.70 28.48
N PHE A 339 12.02 -6.68 28.92
CA PHE A 339 10.58 -6.55 28.62
C PHE A 339 10.28 -6.36 27.12
N LEU A 340 11.26 -5.92 26.34
CA LEU A 340 11.12 -5.77 24.88
C LEU A 340 11.07 -7.11 24.16
N VAL A 341 11.63 -8.18 24.74
CA VAL A 341 11.72 -9.50 24.11
C VAL A 341 10.78 -10.49 24.78
N ARG A 342 10.65 -10.43 26.11
CA ARG A 342 9.86 -11.38 26.89
C ARG A 342 8.39 -11.37 26.48
N ASN A 343 7.85 -12.55 26.15
CA ASN A 343 6.46 -12.75 25.73
C ASN A 343 6.05 -11.92 24.48
N LYS A 344 7.02 -11.49 23.66
CA LYS A 344 6.78 -10.75 22.42
C LYS A 344 6.90 -11.63 21.18
N ILE A 345 6.30 -11.14 20.10
CA ILE A 345 6.62 -11.55 18.74
C ILE A 345 7.89 -10.78 18.35
N VAL A 346 8.93 -11.51 17.96
CA VAL A 346 10.19 -10.90 17.53
C VAL A 346 10.38 -11.17 16.04
N LEU A 347 10.46 -10.11 15.24
CA LEU A 347 10.77 -10.21 13.81
C LEU A 347 12.20 -9.75 13.57
N ILE A 348 13.02 -10.58 12.95
CA ILE A 348 14.44 -10.29 12.68
C ILE A 348 14.61 -10.12 11.17
N GLY A 349 15.15 -9.00 10.73
CA GLY A 349 15.35 -8.75 9.30
C GLY A 349 16.14 -7.47 9.00
N SER A 350 16.44 -7.27 7.73
CA SER A 350 17.22 -6.11 7.28
C SER A 350 16.39 -4.83 7.21
N THR A 351 16.96 -3.73 7.71
CA THR A 351 16.44 -2.36 7.49
C THR A 351 17.46 -1.51 6.72
N ASP A 352 18.47 -2.15 6.12
CA ASP A 352 19.48 -1.46 5.31
C ASP A 352 18.82 -0.73 4.13
N PRO A 353 19.00 0.60 4.01
CA PRO A 353 18.55 1.37 2.85
C PRO A 353 19.16 0.94 1.51
N ASN A 354 20.13 0.01 1.48
CA ASN A 354 20.66 -0.57 0.25
C ASN A 354 20.15 -2.00 -0.05
N ALA A 355 19.37 -2.61 0.85
CA ALA A 355 18.78 -3.92 0.61
C ALA A 355 17.81 -3.89 -0.58
N SER A 356 17.71 -5.00 -1.31
CA SER A 356 16.73 -5.14 -2.40
C SER A 356 15.29 -5.34 -1.89
N ASP A 357 15.14 -5.79 -0.64
CA ASP A 357 13.87 -6.13 -0.01
C ASP A 357 13.14 -4.88 0.52
N LYS A 358 12.66 -4.05 -0.40
CA LYS A 358 11.98 -2.79 -0.10
C LYS A 358 10.72 -2.60 -0.94
N PHE A 359 9.68 -2.08 -0.28
CA PHE A 359 8.34 -2.03 -0.87
C PHE A 359 7.69 -0.65 -0.76
N TYR A 360 6.95 -0.29 -1.81
CA TYR A 360 6.06 0.87 -1.78
C TYR A 360 4.73 0.48 -1.12
N THR A 361 4.23 1.38 -0.28
CA THR A 361 2.96 1.25 0.42
C THR A 361 2.06 2.45 0.08
N PRO A 362 0.78 2.43 0.49
CA PRO A 362 -0.08 3.61 0.39
C PRO A 362 0.49 4.88 1.06
N TYR A 363 1.43 4.76 2.01
CA TYR A 363 2.05 5.92 2.68
C TYR A 363 3.25 6.51 1.92
N SER A 364 3.85 5.73 1.01
CA SER A 364 5.08 6.08 0.27
C SER A 364 4.98 7.31 -0.64
N TYR A 365 3.79 7.79 -0.95
CA TYR A 365 3.60 8.90 -1.89
C TYR A 365 3.77 10.29 -1.25
N VAL A 366 4.00 10.38 0.06
CA VAL A 366 4.01 11.67 0.78
C VAL A 366 5.33 12.00 1.48
N GLU A 367 6.23 11.04 1.67
CA GLU A 367 7.53 11.29 2.30
C GLU A 367 8.62 11.65 1.28
N ALA A 368 9.63 12.40 1.73
CA ALA A 368 10.78 12.78 0.91
C ALA A 368 11.41 11.53 0.27
N VAL A 369 11.99 11.66 -0.93
CA VAL A 369 12.47 10.56 -1.78
C VAL A 369 13.37 9.53 -1.05
N SER A 370 14.04 9.92 0.03
CA SER A 370 14.86 9.05 0.89
C SER A 370 14.10 8.17 1.90
N GLN A 371 12.77 8.30 2.02
CA GLN A 371 11.91 7.57 2.98
C GLN A 371 10.77 6.79 2.30
N LYS A 372 10.72 6.72 0.97
CA LYS A 372 9.56 6.19 0.25
C LYS A 372 9.29 4.68 0.38
N GLN A 373 10.18 3.86 0.92
CA GLN A 373 9.95 2.41 0.97
C GLN A 373 10.18 1.87 2.37
N ILE A 374 9.34 0.92 2.77
CA ILE A 374 9.55 0.14 4.00
C ILE A 374 10.31 -1.15 3.66
N SER A 375 11.12 -1.65 4.59
CA SER A 375 11.77 -2.95 4.43
C SER A 375 10.78 -4.11 4.58
N GLY A 376 11.11 -5.29 4.04
CA GLY A 376 10.23 -6.47 4.14
C GLY A 376 9.89 -6.85 5.56
N VAL A 377 10.84 -6.78 6.51
CA VAL A 377 10.56 -7.10 7.92
C VAL A 377 9.51 -6.17 8.53
N VAL A 378 9.51 -4.88 8.14
CA VAL A 378 8.51 -3.90 8.59
C VAL A 378 7.16 -4.16 7.91
N LEU A 379 7.17 -4.56 6.63
CA LEU A 379 5.96 -4.98 5.94
C LEU A 379 5.33 -6.23 6.59
N HIS A 380 6.14 -7.24 6.89
CA HIS A 380 5.71 -8.45 7.60
C HIS A 380 5.20 -8.11 9.01
N ALA A 381 5.80 -7.15 9.70
CA ALA A 381 5.29 -6.65 10.98
C ALA A 381 3.88 -6.04 10.85
N HIS A 382 3.60 -5.24 9.81
CA HIS A 382 2.25 -4.73 9.55
C HIS A 382 1.24 -5.87 9.29
N LYS A 383 1.64 -6.86 8.50
CA LYS A 383 0.81 -8.04 8.19
C LYS A 383 0.52 -8.89 9.44
N VAL A 384 1.52 -9.09 10.31
CA VAL A 384 1.35 -9.76 11.62
C VAL A 384 0.42 -8.95 12.52
N SER A 385 0.69 -7.64 12.68
CA SER A 385 -0.11 -6.72 13.50
C SER A 385 -1.58 -6.73 13.08
N GLN A 386 -1.86 -6.75 11.77
CA GLN A 386 -3.23 -6.88 11.27
C GLN A 386 -3.93 -8.15 11.79
N ILE A 387 -3.28 -9.31 11.71
CA ILE A 387 -3.90 -10.57 12.12
C ILE A 387 -4.11 -10.58 13.64
N ILE A 388 -3.07 -10.28 14.41
CA ILE A 388 -3.15 -10.38 15.87
C ILE A 388 -4.08 -9.33 16.47
N SER A 389 -4.04 -8.06 16.01
CA SER A 389 -4.93 -7.03 16.55
C SER A 389 -6.37 -7.20 16.09
N ALA A 390 -6.62 -7.80 14.93
CA ALA A 390 -7.99 -8.16 14.56
C ALA A 390 -8.57 -9.16 15.55
N VAL A 391 -7.79 -10.19 15.90
CA VAL A 391 -8.22 -11.30 16.75
C VAL A 391 -8.27 -10.94 18.24
N LEU A 392 -7.27 -10.21 18.74
CA LEU A 392 -7.13 -9.87 20.16
C LEU A 392 -7.86 -8.58 20.54
N ASP A 393 -7.78 -7.56 19.67
CA ASP A 393 -8.23 -6.20 19.97
C ASP A 393 -9.51 -5.82 19.22
N GLY A 394 -10.03 -6.70 18.35
CA GLY A 394 -11.18 -6.40 17.48
C GLY A 394 -10.87 -5.34 16.41
N ARG A 395 -9.60 -5.15 16.04
CA ARG A 395 -9.20 -4.17 15.02
C ARG A 395 -9.88 -4.51 13.68
N PRO A 396 -10.57 -3.55 13.02
CA PRO A 396 -11.37 -3.84 11.84
C PRO A 396 -10.52 -4.32 10.67
N LEU A 397 -11.04 -5.30 9.92
CA LEU A 397 -10.46 -5.73 8.66
C LEU A 397 -11.10 -4.93 7.52
N ILE A 398 -10.28 -4.44 6.58
CA ILE A 398 -10.80 -3.65 5.46
C ILE A 398 -11.47 -4.57 4.45
N ARG A 399 -12.71 -4.26 4.07
CA ARG A 399 -13.53 -5.01 3.12
C ARG A 399 -14.40 -4.10 2.29
N PHE A 400 -14.86 -4.63 1.17
CA PHE A 400 -15.93 -4.03 0.38
C PHE A 400 -17.29 -4.51 0.88
N CYS A 401 -18.33 -3.70 0.68
CA CYS A 401 -19.69 -4.01 1.09
C CYS A 401 -20.42 -4.99 0.13
N GLY A 402 -19.70 -5.48 -0.89
CA GLY A 402 -20.24 -6.31 -1.98
C GLY A 402 -20.90 -5.46 -3.06
N TRP A 403 -20.89 -5.98 -4.30
CA TRP A 403 -21.36 -5.28 -5.50
C TRP A 403 -22.81 -4.77 -5.42
N TRP A 404 -23.71 -5.51 -4.75
CA TRP A 404 -25.11 -5.10 -4.60
C TRP A 404 -25.26 -3.85 -3.72
N ALA A 405 -24.47 -3.75 -2.64
CA ALA A 405 -24.50 -2.59 -1.74
C ALA A 405 -23.95 -1.34 -2.43
N ASP A 406 -22.93 -1.53 -3.28
CA ASP A 406 -22.37 -0.45 -4.09
C ASP A 406 -23.42 0.14 -5.03
N TRP A 407 -24.16 -0.70 -5.75
CA TRP A 407 -25.25 -0.26 -6.63
C TRP A 407 -26.37 0.45 -5.86
N LEU A 408 -26.79 -0.09 -4.72
CA LEU A 408 -27.82 0.55 -3.89
C LEU A 408 -27.40 1.97 -3.46
N LEU A 409 -26.14 2.16 -3.05
CA LEU A 409 -25.64 3.47 -2.68
C LEU A 409 -25.59 4.42 -3.89
N ILE A 410 -25.12 3.95 -5.05
CA ILE A 410 -25.05 4.75 -6.28
C ILE A 410 -26.45 5.19 -6.72
N PHE A 411 -27.44 4.29 -6.71
CA PHE A 411 -28.82 4.63 -7.05
C PHE A 411 -29.44 5.60 -6.04
N PHE A 412 -29.19 5.39 -4.75
CA PHE A 412 -29.62 6.31 -3.70
C PHE A 412 -29.06 7.71 -3.92
N CYS A 413 -27.74 7.83 -4.13
CA CYS A 413 -27.07 9.09 -4.44
C CYS A 413 -27.62 9.74 -5.72
N SER A 414 -27.83 8.97 -6.79
CA SER A 414 -28.45 9.46 -8.03
C SER A 414 -29.86 10.04 -7.78
N GLY A 415 -30.69 9.35 -7.00
CA GLY A 415 -32.04 9.79 -6.66
C GLY A 415 -32.05 11.07 -5.82
N VAL A 416 -31.19 11.17 -4.81
CA VAL A 416 -31.04 12.38 -4.00
C VAL A 416 -30.55 13.56 -4.86
N GLY A 417 -29.61 13.32 -5.76
CA GLY A 417 -29.13 14.33 -6.71
C GLY A 417 -30.26 14.89 -7.57
N GLY A 418 -31.02 14.00 -8.22
CA GLY A 418 -32.16 14.38 -9.05
C GLY A 418 -33.25 15.13 -8.28
N MET A 419 -33.55 14.72 -7.04
CA MET A 419 -34.52 15.40 -6.17
C MET A 419 -34.08 16.83 -5.84
N ILE A 420 -32.79 17.05 -5.53
CA ILE A 420 -32.24 18.40 -5.31
C ILE A 420 -32.33 19.24 -6.58
N GLY A 421 -31.98 18.67 -7.74
CA GLY A 421 -32.07 19.36 -9.03
C GLY A 421 -33.51 19.75 -9.40
N PHE A 422 -34.49 18.93 -9.03
CA PHE A 422 -35.91 19.22 -9.26
C PHE A 422 -36.45 20.33 -8.34
N TYR A 423 -36.10 20.29 -7.06
CA TYR A 423 -36.71 21.16 -6.04
C TYR A 423 -36.13 22.57 -6.03
N PHE A 424 -34.81 22.72 -6.22
CA PHE A 424 -34.15 24.02 -6.13
C PHE A 424 -34.03 24.66 -7.52
N ARG A 425 -34.75 25.77 -7.77
CA ARG A 425 -34.65 26.54 -9.02
C ARG A 425 -33.60 27.66 -8.99
N ARG A 426 -33.16 28.06 -7.79
CA ARG A 426 -32.14 29.10 -7.62
C ARG A 426 -30.75 28.47 -7.65
N VAL A 427 -29.91 28.90 -8.60
CA VAL A 427 -28.54 28.40 -8.81
C VAL A 427 -27.72 28.36 -7.51
N LEU A 428 -27.75 29.44 -6.73
CA LEU A 428 -26.97 29.52 -5.48
C LEU A 428 -27.37 28.43 -4.48
N LEU A 429 -28.68 28.24 -4.28
CA LEU A 429 -29.17 27.22 -3.34
C LEU A 429 -28.83 25.82 -3.84
N PHE A 430 -29.03 25.56 -5.14
CA PHE A 430 -28.67 24.29 -5.76
C PHE A 430 -27.18 23.94 -5.52
N VAL A 431 -26.26 24.87 -5.82
CA VAL A 431 -24.81 24.66 -5.61
C VAL A 431 -24.47 24.41 -4.15
N LEU A 432 -25.07 25.14 -3.21
CA LEU A 432 -24.85 24.93 -1.77
C LEU A 432 -25.30 23.53 -1.31
N PHE A 433 -26.46 23.06 -1.75
CA PHE A 433 -26.96 21.73 -1.40
C PHE A 433 -26.14 20.60 -2.04
N ILE A 434 -25.70 20.78 -3.29
CA ILE A 434 -24.77 19.83 -3.93
C ILE A 434 -23.46 19.74 -3.15
N GLY A 435 -22.83 20.88 -2.85
CA GLY A 435 -21.58 20.91 -2.09
C GLY A 435 -21.71 20.30 -0.70
N GLY A 436 -22.77 20.65 0.04
CA GLY A 436 -23.03 20.10 1.37
C GLY A 436 -23.21 18.58 1.39
N ASN A 437 -23.92 18.02 0.40
CA ASN A 437 -24.12 16.57 0.31
C ASN A 437 -22.83 15.82 -0.08
N ILE A 438 -21.97 16.41 -0.93
CA ILE A 438 -20.66 15.83 -1.23
C ILE A 438 -19.81 15.75 0.05
N ILE A 439 -19.82 16.80 0.88
CA ILE A 439 -19.11 16.81 2.17
C ILE A 439 -19.67 15.71 3.09
N ILE A 440 -21.00 15.60 3.21
CA ILE A 440 -21.64 14.55 4.01
C ILE A 440 -21.24 13.17 3.53
N LEU A 441 -21.32 12.91 2.22
CA LEU A 441 -20.97 11.62 1.61
C LEU A 441 -19.49 11.29 1.85
N TYR A 442 -18.60 12.27 1.74
CA TYR A 442 -17.19 12.13 2.06
C TYR A 442 -16.99 11.76 3.55
N SER A 443 -17.64 12.48 4.48
CA SER A 443 -17.55 12.21 5.92
C SER A 443 -18.09 10.83 6.30
N VAL A 444 -19.21 10.41 5.71
CA VAL A 444 -19.79 9.07 5.92
C VAL A 444 -18.84 8.00 5.40
N SER A 445 -18.30 8.19 4.20
CA SER A 445 -17.32 7.26 3.62
C SER A 445 -16.07 7.12 4.49
N LEU A 446 -15.55 8.23 5.01
CA LEU A 446 -14.41 8.20 5.93
C LEU A 446 -14.76 7.45 7.22
N TYR A 447 -15.93 7.71 7.82
CA TYR A 447 -16.38 7.01 9.01
C TYR A 447 -16.49 5.50 8.76
N CYS A 448 -17.19 5.08 7.69
CA CYS A 448 -17.29 3.67 7.30
C CYS A 448 -15.90 3.05 7.09
N PHE A 449 -14.97 3.78 6.50
CA PHE A 449 -13.59 3.31 6.30
C PHE A 449 -12.85 3.07 7.62
N THR A 450 -13.07 3.90 8.64
CA THR A 450 -12.51 3.64 10.00
C THR A 450 -13.08 2.37 10.63
N GLN A 451 -14.30 1.96 10.24
CA GLN A 451 -14.92 0.71 10.67
C GLN A 451 -14.53 -0.48 9.78
N GLY A 452 -13.67 -0.28 8.77
CA GLY A 452 -13.22 -1.32 7.84
C GLY A 452 -14.06 -1.49 6.58
N PHE A 453 -15.03 -0.60 6.32
CA PHE A 453 -15.86 -0.69 5.11
C PHE A 453 -15.45 0.35 4.07
N VAL A 454 -15.12 -0.10 2.86
CA VAL A 454 -14.82 0.78 1.73
C VAL A 454 -16.10 1.01 0.93
N LEU A 455 -16.56 2.27 0.88
CA LEU A 455 -17.70 2.68 0.06
C LEU A 455 -17.25 3.16 -1.32
N PRO A 456 -18.11 3.01 -2.36
CA PRO A 456 -17.83 3.45 -3.72
C PRO A 456 -18.02 4.98 -3.87
N LEU A 457 -17.17 5.75 -3.18
CA LEU A 457 -17.29 7.19 -3.01
C LEU A 457 -17.32 7.95 -4.35
N VAL A 458 -16.34 7.66 -5.23
CA VAL A 458 -16.20 8.34 -6.53
C VAL A 458 -17.44 8.15 -7.42
N PRO A 459 -17.87 6.92 -7.77
CA PRO A 459 -19.06 6.75 -8.60
C PRO A 459 -20.34 7.26 -7.93
N SER A 460 -20.42 7.22 -6.59
CA SER A 460 -21.57 7.80 -5.86
C SER A 460 -21.64 9.34 -6.01
N ILE A 461 -20.50 10.03 -5.90
CA ILE A 461 -20.41 11.48 -6.15
C ILE A 461 -20.76 11.80 -7.60
N LEU A 462 -20.24 11.05 -8.57
CA LEU A 462 -20.53 11.28 -9.99
C LEU A 462 -22.01 11.11 -10.29
N ALA A 463 -22.63 10.01 -9.83
CA ALA A 463 -24.04 9.75 -10.03
C ALA A 463 -24.91 10.84 -9.40
N PHE A 464 -24.57 11.27 -8.18
CA PHE A 464 -25.23 12.39 -7.50
C PHE A 464 -25.15 13.69 -8.29
N VAL A 465 -23.94 14.08 -8.74
CA VAL A 465 -23.69 15.33 -9.46
C VAL A 465 -24.36 15.31 -10.83
N ILE A 466 -24.15 14.26 -11.63
CA ILE A 466 -24.70 14.15 -12.99
C ILE A 466 -26.23 14.20 -12.96
N SER A 467 -26.86 13.42 -12.06
CA SER A 467 -28.32 13.41 -11.90
C SER A 467 -28.84 14.77 -11.46
N GLY A 468 -28.20 15.40 -10.47
CA GLY A 468 -28.62 16.71 -9.97
C GLY A 468 -28.53 17.81 -11.01
N PHE A 469 -27.41 17.92 -11.72
CA PHE A 469 -27.26 18.92 -12.79
C PHE A 469 -28.18 18.64 -13.97
N GLY A 470 -28.32 17.37 -14.38
CA GLY A 470 -29.22 17.00 -15.49
C GLY A 470 -30.67 17.42 -15.24
N VAL A 471 -31.20 17.12 -14.05
CA VAL A 471 -32.58 17.49 -13.69
C VAL A 471 -32.73 19.00 -13.48
N PHE A 472 -31.72 19.67 -12.91
CA PHE A 472 -31.73 21.11 -12.70
C PHE A 472 -31.81 21.88 -14.03
N PHE A 473 -31.02 21.51 -15.03
CA PHE A 473 -31.04 22.16 -16.34
C PHE A 473 -32.31 21.92 -17.14
N VAL A 474 -33.01 20.80 -16.93
CA VAL A 474 -34.31 20.55 -17.57
C VAL A 474 -35.45 21.36 -16.91
N ASN A 475 -35.28 21.74 -15.64
CA ASN A 475 -36.30 22.46 -14.86
C ASN A 475 -36.10 24.00 -14.80
N ILE A 476 -35.03 24.52 -15.41
CA ILE A 476 -34.81 25.95 -15.67
C ILE A 476 -35.31 26.27 -17.07
#